data_AF-A0A0A6UM32-F1
#
_entry.id   AF-A0A0A6UM32-F1
#
_cell.length_a   1.000
_cell.length_b   1.000
_cell.length_c   1.000
_cell.angle_alpha   90.00
_cell.angle_beta   90.00
_cell.angle_gamma   90.00
#
_symmetry.space_group_name_H-M   'P 1'
#
loop_
_entity.id
_entity.type
_entity.pdbx_description
1 polymer ?
#
loop_
_entity_poly.entity_id
_entity_poly.type
_entity_poly.pdbx_seq_one_letter_code
_entity_poly.pdbx_strand_id
1 'polypeptide(L)'
;MTDIKRRDVLRYSAAGTAIAASALVGAQALAAPEPAAGAPEATAGQQKIDPRDFDEIYKGKRIRGRYLLGGKNELLINGKALALTAIPTLFVPEDGRKPYVGIGLISAVNHYDPVEIELSIDGLKKLVRKIVDILGDLELSDEAAQAHVH
;
A
#
# COMPACT_ATOMS: atom_id res chain seq x y z
N MET A 1 6.54 -40.96 -4.19
CA MET A 1 5.24 -40.38 -3.79
C MET A 1 5.18 -40.41 -2.27
N THR A 2 5.57 -39.32 -1.63
CA THR A 2 5.57 -39.18 -0.17
C THR A 2 4.32 -38.41 0.22
N ASP A 3 3.36 -39.15 0.75
CA ASP A 3 2.03 -38.70 1.16
C ASP A 3 2.15 -37.93 2.50
N ILE A 4 2.35 -36.61 2.40
CA ILE A 4 2.41 -35.73 3.57
C ILE A 4 0.98 -35.43 4.01
N LYS A 5 0.58 -36.02 5.14
CA LYS A 5 -0.78 -35.93 5.67
C LYS A 5 -1.04 -34.55 6.29
N ARG A 6 -2.29 -34.09 6.19
CA ARG A 6 -2.81 -32.80 6.72
C ARG A 6 -2.51 -32.51 8.21
N ARG A 7 -1.99 -33.47 8.99
CA ARG A 7 -1.59 -33.32 10.40
C ARG A 7 -0.17 -32.78 10.61
N ASP A 8 0.68 -32.73 9.58
CA ASP A 8 2.07 -32.25 9.71
C ASP A 8 2.22 -30.73 9.58
N VAL A 9 1.16 -30.01 9.17
CA VAL A 9 1.18 -28.55 8.92
C VAL A 9 1.09 -27.72 10.21
N LEU A 10 0.76 -28.31 11.37
CA LEU A 10 0.51 -27.58 12.62
C LEU A 10 1.74 -27.46 13.56
N ARG A 11 2.96 -27.70 13.07
CA ARG A 11 4.18 -27.68 13.91
C ARG A 11 5.10 -26.46 13.72
N TYR A 12 4.71 -25.47 12.93
CA TYR A 12 5.51 -24.25 12.71
C TYR A 12 4.86 -23.01 13.32
N SER A 13 4.76 -22.98 14.64
CA SER A 13 4.36 -21.80 15.39
C SER A 13 5.05 -21.81 16.75
N ALA A 14 6.26 -21.24 16.81
CA ALA A 14 6.86 -20.64 18.00
C ALA A 14 8.32 -20.24 17.73
N ALA A 15 8.58 -18.93 17.61
CA ALA A 15 9.80 -18.30 18.12
C ALA A 15 9.61 -16.78 18.06
N GLY A 16 9.07 -16.22 19.14
CA GLY A 16 9.10 -14.78 19.40
C GLY A 16 10.42 -14.40 20.04
N THR A 17 10.96 -13.24 19.67
CA THR A 17 11.91 -12.48 20.47
C THR A 17 11.56 -11.01 20.37
N ALA A 18 11.00 -10.48 21.45
CA ALA A 18 10.89 -9.05 21.69
C ALA A 18 12.28 -8.51 22.07
N ILE A 19 12.73 -7.44 21.41
CA ILE A 19 13.82 -6.61 21.90
C ILE A 19 13.20 -5.28 22.30
N ALA A 20 13.04 -5.10 23.62
CA ALA A 20 12.80 -3.81 24.23
C ALA A 20 14.15 -3.11 24.41
N ALA A 21 14.30 -1.93 23.83
CA ALA A 21 15.36 -1.00 24.18
C ALA A 21 14.73 0.35 24.49
N SER A 22 14.59 0.62 25.79
CA SER A 22 14.27 1.91 26.37
C SER A 22 15.46 2.86 26.26
N ALA A 23 15.27 4.00 25.59
CA ALA A 23 16.10 5.18 25.77
C ALA A 23 15.18 6.38 26.02
N LEU A 24 15.30 6.91 27.24
CA LEU A 24 14.64 8.09 27.76
C LEU A 24 15.50 9.33 27.45
N VAL A 25 14.85 10.50 27.48
CA VAL A 25 15.37 11.89 27.66
C VAL A 25 15.38 12.76 26.41
N GLY A 26 14.55 13.81 26.46
CA GLY A 26 14.66 14.97 25.58
C GLY A 26 13.40 15.83 25.42
N ALA A 27 12.65 16.13 26.50
CA ALA A 27 11.62 17.15 26.44
C ALA A 27 12.28 18.55 26.49
N GLN A 28 12.17 19.32 25.41
CA GLN A 28 12.19 20.78 25.45
C GLN A 28 11.08 21.30 24.53
N ALA A 29 9.99 21.73 25.14
CA ALA A 29 9.02 22.62 24.54
C ALA A 29 9.41 24.05 24.94
N LEU A 30 9.52 24.98 23.98
CA LEU A 30 9.10 26.38 24.15
C LEU A 30 9.29 27.20 22.86
N ALA A 31 8.30 28.05 22.63
CA ALA A 31 8.24 29.25 21.79
C ALA A 31 7.84 29.08 20.30
N ALA A 32 6.54 29.27 20.05
CA ALA A 32 6.04 29.93 18.86
C ALA A 32 6.51 31.40 18.82
N PRO A 33 6.70 31.98 17.62
CA PRO A 33 5.72 33.00 17.22
C PRO A 33 5.32 32.88 15.72
N GLU A 34 4.02 33.02 15.47
CA GLU A 34 3.46 33.59 14.23
C GLU A 34 3.13 35.08 14.50
N PRO A 35 2.82 35.94 13.52
CA PRO A 35 2.70 35.72 12.06
C PRO A 35 3.36 36.81 11.18
N ALA A 36 3.52 36.57 9.87
CA ALA A 36 3.22 37.55 8.81
C ALA A 36 3.44 36.98 7.39
N ALA A 37 2.33 36.93 6.65
CA ALA A 37 2.16 37.09 5.20
C ALA A 37 3.38 36.96 4.26
N GLY A 38 3.38 35.87 3.50
CA GLY A 38 4.11 35.73 2.24
C GLY A 38 3.66 34.45 1.57
N ALA A 39 2.81 34.56 0.55
CA ALA A 39 2.32 33.43 -0.22
C ALA A 39 3.49 32.59 -0.74
N PRO A 40 3.55 31.28 -0.50
CA PRO A 40 4.39 30.42 -1.31
C PRO A 40 3.59 30.10 -2.56
N GLU A 41 3.99 30.72 -3.68
CA GLU A 41 3.84 30.12 -4.99
C GLU A 41 4.42 28.70 -4.87
N ALA A 42 3.55 27.70 -4.81
CA ALA A 42 3.95 26.32 -4.86
C ALA A 42 4.56 26.09 -6.24
N THR A 43 5.88 26.29 -6.35
CA THR A 43 6.68 25.78 -7.45
C THR A 43 6.33 24.31 -7.58
N ALA A 44 5.53 23.98 -8.59
CA ALA A 44 5.26 22.64 -9.04
C ALA A 44 6.60 22.08 -9.53
N GLY A 45 7.40 21.57 -8.59
CA GLY A 45 8.59 20.80 -8.89
C GLY A 45 8.16 19.72 -9.88
N GLN A 46 8.85 19.67 -11.01
CA GLN A 46 8.61 18.67 -12.05
C GLN A 46 8.69 17.28 -11.39
N GLN A 47 7.52 16.72 -11.04
CA GLN A 47 7.43 15.37 -10.52
C GLN A 47 7.91 14.48 -11.65
N LYS A 48 9.06 13.82 -11.45
CA LYS A 48 9.55 12.78 -12.33
C LYS A 48 8.45 11.72 -12.41
N ILE A 49 7.73 11.68 -13.52
CA ILE A 49 6.67 10.72 -13.79
C ILE A 49 7.32 9.33 -13.76
N ASP A 50 6.89 8.47 -12.85
CA ASP A 50 7.35 7.09 -12.83
C ASP A 50 6.68 6.37 -14.02
N PRO A 51 7.39 5.54 -14.80
CA PRO A 51 6.77 4.80 -15.91
C PRO A 51 5.62 3.87 -15.48
N ARG A 52 5.47 3.60 -14.17
CA ARG A 52 4.37 2.85 -13.57
C ARG A 52 3.15 3.71 -13.24
N ASP A 53 3.25 5.04 -13.33
CA ASP A 53 2.14 5.95 -13.12
C ASP A 53 1.11 5.78 -14.24
N PHE A 54 -0.17 5.96 -13.91
CA PHE A 54 -1.26 5.86 -14.90
C PHE A 54 -2.45 6.74 -14.52
N ASP A 55 -3.22 7.15 -15.53
CA ASP A 55 -4.52 7.80 -15.43
C ASP A 55 -5.37 7.35 -16.62
N GLU A 56 -6.35 6.47 -16.38
CA GLU A 56 -7.17 5.86 -17.43
C GLU A 56 -8.61 5.64 -16.97
N ILE A 57 -9.50 5.28 -17.90
CA ILE A 57 -10.87 4.87 -17.57
C ILE A 57 -10.94 3.34 -17.58
N TYR A 58 -11.40 2.75 -16.47
CA TYR A 58 -11.66 1.32 -16.35
C TYR A 58 -13.10 1.11 -15.86
N LYS A 59 -13.90 0.37 -16.64
CA LYS A 59 -15.33 0.10 -16.36
C LYS A 59 -16.13 1.36 -16.00
N GLY A 60 -15.90 2.45 -16.74
CA GLY A 60 -16.60 3.72 -16.53
C GLY A 60 -16.11 4.56 -15.35
N LYS A 61 -15.15 4.08 -14.55
CA LYS A 61 -14.52 4.83 -13.46
C LYS A 61 -13.13 5.32 -13.87
N ARG A 62 -12.79 6.56 -13.52
CA ARG A 62 -11.45 7.11 -13.72
C ARG A 62 -10.53 6.57 -12.63
N ILE A 63 -9.51 5.82 -13.02
CA ILE A 63 -8.51 5.27 -12.12
C ILE A 63 -7.18 5.98 -12.33
N ARG A 64 -6.52 6.34 -11.23
CA ARG A 64 -5.18 6.93 -11.26
C ARG A 64 -4.29 6.24 -10.24
N GLY A 65 -3.07 5.94 -10.61
CA GLY A 65 -2.05 5.44 -9.71
C GLY A 65 -0.76 6.22 -9.84
N ARG A 66 -0.14 6.48 -8.69
CA ARG A 66 1.18 7.12 -8.62
C ARG A 66 2.12 6.30 -7.75
N TYR A 67 3.27 5.95 -8.33
CA TYR A 67 4.33 5.26 -7.61
C TYR A 67 5.22 6.30 -6.93
N LEU A 68 5.22 6.32 -5.60
CA LEU A 68 6.08 7.22 -4.83
C LEU A 68 7.20 6.42 -4.16
N LEU A 69 8.42 6.95 -4.23
CA LEU A 69 9.56 6.42 -3.51
C LEU A 69 9.27 6.38 -2.00
N GLY A 70 9.72 5.30 -1.33
CA GLY A 70 9.51 5.12 0.11
C GLY A 70 8.14 4.54 0.50
N GLY A 71 7.46 3.83 -0.42
CA GLY A 71 6.26 3.05 -0.12
C GLY A 71 4.97 3.87 -0.01
N LYS A 72 5.01 5.16 -0.36
CA LYS A 72 3.86 6.08 -0.28
C LYS A 72 2.99 6.04 -1.54
N ASN A 73 2.73 4.86 -2.09
CA ASN A 73 1.98 4.76 -3.34
C ASN A 73 0.57 5.34 -3.18
N GLU A 74 0.08 6.02 -4.23
CA GLU A 74 -1.26 6.63 -4.23
C GLU A 74 -2.15 5.91 -5.25
N LEU A 75 -3.39 5.63 -4.86
CA LEU A 75 -4.45 5.16 -5.75
C LEU A 75 -5.69 6.04 -5.61
N LEU A 76 -6.25 6.44 -6.74
CA LEU A 76 -7.49 7.20 -6.81
C LEU A 76 -8.50 6.51 -7.73
N ILE A 77 -9.77 6.52 -7.32
CA ILE A 77 -10.93 6.09 -8.12
C ILE A 77 -11.92 7.25 -8.14
N ASN A 78 -12.27 7.75 -9.33
CA ASN A 78 -13.13 8.91 -9.54
C ASN A 78 -12.69 10.15 -8.73
N GLY A 79 -11.38 10.32 -8.56
CA GLY A 79 -10.79 11.43 -7.80
C GLY A 79 -10.78 11.22 -6.28
N LYS A 80 -11.34 10.12 -5.77
CA LYS A 80 -11.28 9.75 -4.35
C LYS A 80 -10.08 8.89 -4.06
N ALA A 81 -9.32 9.27 -3.02
CA ALA A 81 -8.14 8.54 -2.61
C ALA A 81 -8.48 7.26 -1.85
N LEU A 82 -7.61 6.26 -1.99
CA LEU A 82 -7.67 5.01 -1.27
C LEU A 82 -6.38 4.83 -0.47
N ALA A 83 -6.52 4.57 0.82
CA ALA A 83 -5.39 4.24 1.68
C ALA A 83 -4.81 2.87 1.34
N LEU A 84 -3.49 2.82 1.21
CA LEU A 84 -2.74 1.62 0.92
C LEU A 84 -1.81 1.31 2.09
N THR A 85 -1.80 0.05 2.50
CA THR A 85 -0.88 -0.44 3.53
C THR A 85 0.06 -1.44 2.89
N ALA A 86 1.36 -1.19 3.05
CA ALA A 86 2.42 -2.09 2.63
C ALA A 86 2.64 -3.14 3.72
N ILE A 87 2.55 -4.42 3.35
CA ILE A 87 2.75 -5.54 4.28
C ILE A 87 3.76 -6.54 3.71
N PRO A 88 4.66 -7.09 4.55
CA PRO A 88 5.47 -8.23 4.15
C PRO A 88 4.57 -9.47 4.04
N THR A 89 4.66 -10.17 2.91
CA THR A 89 3.87 -11.38 2.67
C THR A 89 4.63 -12.40 1.83
N LEU A 90 4.19 -13.66 1.89
CA LEU A 90 4.70 -14.74 1.05
C LEU A 90 3.95 -14.74 -0.29
N PHE A 91 4.67 -14.49 -1.38
CA PHE A 91 4.16 -14.66 -2.73
C PHE A 91 4.49 -16.04 -3.27
N VAL A 92 3.51 -16.67 -3.92
CA VAL A 92 3.66 -17.95 -4.61
C VAL A 92 3.32 -17.72 -6.09
N PRO A 93 4.33 -17.47 -6.94
CA PRO A 93 4.09 -17.20 -8.36
C PRO A 93 3.45 -18.38 -9.07
N GLU A 94 2.50 -18.10 -9.96
CA GLU A 94 1.83 -19.12 -10.78
C GLU A 94 2.73 -19.69 -11.89
N ASP A 95 3.80 -18.97 -12.25
CA ASP A 95 4.73 -19.36 -13.32
C ASP A 95 5.78 -20.41 -12.88
N GLY A 96 5.60 -20.99 -11.69
CA GLY A 96 6.47 -22.04 -11.16
C GLY A 96 7.79 -21.53 -10.57
N ARG A 97 8.01 -20.20 -10.50
CA ARG A 97 9.12 -19.65 -9.72
C ARG A 97 8.98 -20.01 -8.24
N LYS A 98 10.11 -20.04 -7.54
CA LYS A 98 10.14 -20.35 -6.11
C LYS A 98 9.34 -19.29 -5.33
N PRO A 99 8.59 -19.69 -4.29
CA PRO A 99 7.99 -18.73 -3.37
C PRO A 99 9.04 -17.80 -2.77
N TYR A 100 8.66 -16.55 -2.53
CA TYR A 100 9.51 -15.55 -1.90
C TYR A 100 8.70 -14.61 -1.01
N VAL A 101 9.39 -13.96 -0.07
CA VAL A 101 8.80 -12.91 0.76
C VAL A 101 9.06 -11.57 0.07
N GLY A 102 8.01 -10.77 -0.08
CA GLY A 102 8.08 -9.44 -0.66
C GLY A 102 7.08 -8.50 -0.02
N ILE A 103 7.04 -7.25 -0.50
CA ILE A 103 6.07 -6.25 -0.05
C ILE A 103 4.83 -6.29 -0.95
N GLY A 104 3.68 -6.59 -0.34
CA GLY A 104 2.37 -6.47 -0.97
C GLY A 104 1.63 -5.22 -0.52
N LEU A 105 0.79 -4.67 -1.39
CA LEU A 105 -0.15 -3.62 -1.02
C LEU A 105 -1.53 -4.22 -0.74
N ILE A 106 -2.13 -3.77 0.36
CA ILE A 106 -3.53 -4.02 0.72
C ILE A 106 -4.27 -2.70 0.90
N SER A 107 -5.59 -2.78 0.97
CA SER A 107 -6.47 -1.66 1.32
C SER A 107 -7.62 -2.16 2.19
N ALA A 108 -8.48 -1.26 2.67
CA ALA A 108 -9.72 -1.64 3.36
C ALA A 108 -10.64 -2.51 2.49
N VAL A 109 -10.66 -2.26 1.17
CA VAL A 109 -11.53 -2.98 0.22
C VAL A 109 -10.91 -4.32 -0.20
N ASN A 110 -9.58 -4.38 -0.30
CA ASN A 110 -8.82 -5.58 -0.65
C ASN A 110 -7.78 -5.87 0.43
N HIS A 111 -8.22 -6.51 1.50
CA HIS A 111 -7.45 -6.60 2.74
C HIS A 111 -6.63 -7.89 2.87
N TYR A 112 -7.18 -9.00 2.39
CA TYR A 112 -6.63 -10.34 2.61
C TYR A 112 -5.94 -10.95 1.39
N ASP A 113 -5.79 -10.16 0.32
CA ASP A 113 -5.19 -10.63 -0.92
C ASP A 113 -4.19 -9.57 -1.43
N PRO A 114 -2.98 -9.55 -0.85
CA PRO A 114 -1.99 -8.52 -1.12
C PRO A 114 -1.53 -8.56 -2.56
N VAL A 115 -1.48 -7.40 -3.20
CA VAL A 115 -1.00 -7.30 -4.58
C VAL A 115 0.46 -6.88 -4.58
N GLU A 116 1.28 -7.67 -5.27
CA GLU A 116 2.70 -7.36 -5.44
C GLU A 116 2.90 -6.13 -6.33
N ILE A 117 3.78 -5.22 -5.89
CA ILE A 117 4.08 -3.97 -6.60
C ILE A 117 5.56 -3.75 -6.94
N GLU A 118 6.49 -4.42 -6.25
CA GLU A 118 7.92 -4.16 -6.44
C GLU A 118 8.45 -4.79 -7.73
N LEU A 119 8.07 -6.03 -8.02
CA LEU A 119 8.50 -6.77 -9.21
C LEU A 119 7.52 -6.64 -10.38
N SER A 120 6.37 -6.00 -10.17
CA SER A 120 5.29 -5.89 -11.16
C SER A 120 5.11 -4.44 -11.59
N ILE A 121 5.47 -4.14 -12.84
CA ILE A 121 5.25 -2.82 -13.45
C ILE A 121 3.77 -2.40 -13.40
N ASP A 122 2.86 -3.36 -13.48
CA ASP A 122 1.41 -3.16 -13.42
C ASP A 122 0.81 -3.44 -12.04
N GLY A 123 1.60 -3.54 -10.97
CA GLY A 123 1.11 -3.93 -9.63
C GLY A 123 -0.01 -3.03 -9.12
N LEU A 124 0.21 -1.71 -9.12
CA LEU A 124 -0.81 -0.71 -8.74
C LEU A 124 -2.04 -0.76 -9.65
N LYS A 125 -1.83 -0.98 -10.95
CA LYS A 125 -2.91 -1.09 -11.94
C LYS A 125 -3.77 -2.33 -11.70
N LYS A 126 -3.15 -3.48 -11.38
CA LYS A 126 -3.84 -4.71 -10.98
C LYS A 126 -4.67 -4.49 -9.71
N LEU A 127 -4.09 -3.85 -8.70
CA LEU A 127 -4.78 -3.56 -7.44
C LEU A 127 -6.00 -2.67 -7.67
N VAL A 128 -5.87 -1.54 -8.37
CA VAL A 128 -7.01 -0.63 -8.55
C VAL A 128 -8.13 -1.25 -9.39
N ARG A 129 -7.80 -2.04 -10.43
CA ARG A 129 -8.80 -2.72 -11.25
C ARG A 129 -9.57 -3.75 -10.43
N LYS A 130 -8.87 -4.51 -9.60
CA LYS A 130 -9.49 -5.43 -8.65
C LYS A 130 -10.43 -4.73 -7.68
N ILE A 131 -10.05 -3.55 -7.19
CA ILE A 131 -10.90 -2.77 -6.28
C ILE A 131 -12.13 -2.23 -7.01
N VAL A 132 -11.99 -1.76 -8.24
CA VAL A 132 -13.14 -1.40 -9.08
C VAL A 132 -14.05 -2.60 -9.31
N ASP A 133 -13.48 -3.79 -9.53
CA ASP A 133 -14.25 -5.02 -9.69
C ASP A 133 -15.01 -5.41 -8.42
N ILE A 134 -14.43 -5.20 -7.22
CA ILE A 134 -15.09 -5.44 -5.92
C ILE A 134 -16.20 -4.40 -5.67
N LEU A 135 -15.95 -3.12 -5.98
CA LEU A 135 -16.93 -2.05 -5.78
C LEU A 135 -18.13 -2.16 -6.72
N GLY A 136 -17.93 -2.64 -7.95
CA GLY A 136 -18.98 -2.66 -8.97
C GLY A 136 -19.49 -1.24 -9.24
N ASP A 137 -20.78 -1.02 -8.99
CA ASP A 137 -21.42 0.29 -9.17
C ASP A 137 -21.18 1.27 -8.01
N LEU A 138 -20.64 0.80 -6.88
CA LEU A 138 -20.39 1.63 -5.69
C LEU A 138 -19.21 2.59 -5.89
N GLU A 139 -19.21 3.67 -5.12
CA GLU A 139 -18.12 4.64 -5.06
C GLU A 139 -17.36 4.53 -3.74
N LEU A 140 -16.09 4.94 -3.74
CA LEU A 140 -15.34 5.10 -2.49
C LEU A 140 -16.01 6.17 -1.61
N SER A 141 -16.01 5.95 -0.31
CA SER A 141 -16.30 7.01 0.65
C SER A 141 -15.05 7.85 0.92
N ASP A 142 -15.20 8.99 1.57
CA ASP A 142 -14.05 9.85 1.88
C ASP A 142 -13.18 9.25 2.99
N GLU A 143 -13.77 8.39 3.82
CA GLU A 143 -13.09 7.58 4.83
C GLU A 143 -12.18 6.51 4.22
N ALA A 144 -12.36 6.15 2.96
CA ALA A 144 -11.47 5.20 2.27
C ALA A 144 -10.03 5.70 2.16
N ALA A 145 -9.80 7.01 2.32
CA ALA A 145 -8.48 7.62 2.35
C ALA A 145 -7.78 7.50 3.72
N GLN A 146 -8.47 7.04 4.76
CA GLN A 146 -7.91 6.93 6.10
C GLN A 146 -6.96 5.74 6.19
N ALA A 147 -5.76 5.97 6.72
CA ALA A 147 -4.78 4.91 6.93
C ALA A 147 -5.31 3.87 7.92
N HIS A 148 -5.08 2.59 7.62
CA HIS A 148 -5.41 1.48 8.50
C HIS A 148 -4.11 0.86 9.03
N VAL A 149 -4.05 0.64 10.34
CA VAL A 149 -2.86 0.11 11.04
C VAL A 149 -3.05 -1.39 11.29
N HIS A 150 -1.98 -2.16 11.06
CA HIS A 150 -1.88 -3.60 11.30
C HIS A 150 -0.92 -3.91 12.44
#